data_AF-A0A452YCQ0-F1
#
_entry.id   AF-A0A452YCQ0-F1
#
_cell.length_a   1.000
_cell.length_b   1.000
_cell.length_c   1.000
_cell.angle_alpha   90.00
_cell.angle_beta   90.00
_cell.angle_gamma   90.00
#
_symmetry.space_group_name_H-M   'P 1'
#
loop_
_entity.id
_entity.type
_entity.pdbx_description
1 polymer ?
#
loop_
_entity_poly.entity_id
_entity_poly.type
_entity_poly.pdbx_seq_one_letter_code
_entity_poly.pdbx_strand_id
1 'polypeptide(L)'
;SDGGNTTFVYVIIDKKTKTRTCIITSGYPPMVPCDISMSNLSAALQDVNLLYLDGYSHEMALSVGKQADLMKIPILVDAEPERTKTELEHLLDLSSYIVCSGKFPEKWTSISCIPSALLEILVQYPRARFVIATLGENGCMMLERIEDDSGIDAVDIGNVAESLRLKVHKDDNLPTCVSSKV
;
A
#
# COMPACT_ATOMS: atom_id res chain seq x y z
N SER A 1 -3.36 -26.77 -26.47
CA SER A 1 -3.16 -25.49 -25.77
C SER A 1 -3.96 -24.46 -26.53
N ASP A 2 -4.90 -23.78 -25.86
CA ASP A 2 -5.88 -22.89 -26.51
C ASP A 2 -5.31 -21.48 -26.78
N GLY A 3 -4.00 -21.38 -27.07
CA GLY A 3 -3.36 -20.12 -27.49
C GLY A 3 -3.03 -19.11 -26.39
N GLY A 4 -3.12 -19.46 -25.11
CA GLY A 4 -2.77 -18.57 -24.00
C GLY A 4 -1.27 -18.43 -23.72
N ASN A 5 -0.88 -17.34 -23.05
CA ASN A 5 0.48 -17.09 -22.54
C ASN A 5 0.43 -16.61 -21.08
N THR A 6 1.45 -16.98 -20.30
CA THR A 6 1.66 -16.42 -18.95
C THR A 6 2.27 -15.01 -19.07
N THR A 7 1.98 -14.14 -18.10
CA THR A 7 2.66 -12.86 -17.95
C THR A 7 4.17 -13.07 -17.87
N PHE A 8 4.93 -12.29 -18.62
CA PHE A 8 6.39 -12.26 -18.50
C PHE A 8 6.89 -10.81 -18.51
N VAL A 9 8.00 -10.57 -17.83
CA VAL A 9 8.58 -9.23 -17.66
C VAL A 9 10.06 -9.28 -18.04
N TYR A 10 10.46 -8.43 -18.98
CA TYR A 10 11.86 -8.12 -19.19
C TYR A 10 12.29 -7.01 -18.25
N VAL A 11 13.37 -7.23 -17.49
CA VAL A 11 13.95 -6.23 -16.61
C VAL A 11 15.31 -5.82 -17.15
N ILE A 12 15.41 -4.60 -17.65
CA ILE A 12 16.66 -4.01 -18.12
C ILE A 12 17.29 -3.25 -16.97
N ILE A 13 18.53 -3.56 -16.62
CA ILE A 13 19.27 -2.95 -15.51
C ILE A 13 20.37 -2.06 -16.06
N ASP A 14 20.24 -0.76 -15.85
CA ASP A 14 21.34 0.17 -16.09
C ASP A 14 22.26 0.19 -14.86
N LYS A 15 23.45 -0.43 -15.00
CA LYS A 15 24.43 -0.50 -13.91
C LYS A 15 25.02 0.87 -13.53
N LYS A 16 25.03 1.84 -14.45
CA LYS A 16 25.57 3.18 -14.23
C LYS A 16 24.58 4.04 -13.46
N THR A 17 23.33 4.12 -13.91
CA THR A 17 22.30 4.93 -13.24
C THR A 17 21.58 4.19 -12.11
N LYS A 18 21.82 2.89 -11.95
CA LYS A 18 21.14 2.00 -10.99
C LYS A 18 19.62 1.94 -11.20
N THR A 19 19.15 2.29 -12.39
CA THR A 19 17.73 2.23 -12.75
C THR A 19 17.37 0.86 -13.32
N ARG A 20 16.10 0.51 -13.15
CA ARG A 20 15.49 -0.71 -13.71
C ARG A 20 14.34 -0.28 -14.61
N THR A 21 14.25 -0.84 -15.80
CA THR A 21 13.13 -0.65 -16.71
C THR A 21 12.43 -1.99 -16.91
N CYS A 22 11.16 -2.05 -16.55
CA CYS A 22 10.32 -3.22 -16.74
C CYS A 22 9.54 -3.08 -18.06
N ILE A 23 9.62 -4.09 -18.93
CA ILE A 23 8.77 -4.22 -20.11
C ILE A 23 7.88 -5.44 -19.88
N ILE A 24 6.61 -5.17 -19.63
CA ILE A 24 5.63 -6.17 -19.22
C ILE A 24 4.86 -6.64 -20.45
N THR A 25 4.80 -7.96 -20.66
CA THR A 25 3.82 -8.58 -21.54
C THR A 25 2.80 -9.30 -20.68
N SER A 26 1.58 -8.78 -20.65
CA SER A 26 0.49 -9.36 -19.87
C SER A 26 0.12 -10.76 -20.38
N GLY A 27 -0.27 -11.63 -19.45
CA GLY A 27 -0.82 -12.93 -19.79
C GLY A 27 -2.15 -12.82 -20.55
N TYR A 28 -2.42 -13.81 -21.39
CA TYR A 28 -3.65 -13.94 -22.14
C TYR A 28 -4.20 -15.37 -22.06
N PRO A 29 -5.52 -15.56 -21.90
CA PRO A 29 -6.51 -14.52 -21.57
C PRO A 29 -6.24 -13.89 -20.20
N PRO A 30 -6.66 -12.63 -19.97
CA PRO A 30 -6.53 -12.01 -18.65
C PRO A 30 -7.39 -12.75 -17.64
N MET A 31 -6.96 -12.76 -16.38
CA MET A 31 -7.78 -13.25 -15.28
C MET A 31 -8.94 -12.28 -15.04
N VAL A 32 -10.17 -12.80 -15.05
CA VAL A 32 -11.40 -12.02 -14.85
C VAL A 32 -12.20 -12.58 -13.69
N PRO A 33 -13.02 -11.76 -12.99
CA PRO A 33 -13.79 -12.22 -11.82
C PRO A 33 -14.64 -13.49 -12.07
N CYS A 34 -15.13 -13.70 -13.29
CA CYS A 34 -15.92 -14.87 -13.66
C CYS A 34 -15.12 -16.20 -13.68
N ASP A 35 -13.78 -16.14 -13.63
CA ASP A 35 -12.93 -17.34 -13.59
C ASP A 35 -13.05 -18.11 -12.27
N ILE A 36 -13.57 -17.46 -11.22
CA ILE A 36 -13.81 -18.07 -9.90
C ILE A 36 -15.26 -17.86 -9.46
N SER A 37 -15.96 -18.95 -9.13
CA SER A 37 -17.28 -18.85 -8.52
C SER A 37 -17.19 -18.23 -7.11
N MET A 38 -18.22 -17.51 -6.69
CA MET A 38 -18.29 -16.91 -5.34
C MET A 38 -18.12 -17.93 -4.20
N SER A 39 -18.60 -19.16 -4.36
CA SER A 39 -18.42 -20.23 -3.37
C SER A 39 -16.95 -20.63 -3.23
N ASN A 40 -16.24 -20.80 -4.36
CA ASN A 40 -14.82 -21.14 -4.34
C ASN A 40 -13.98 -19.99 -3.80
N LEU A 41 -14.33 -18.74 -4.14
CA LEU A 41 -13.65 -17.57 -3.59
C LEU A 41 -13.83 -17.48 -2.07
N SER A 42 -15.04 -17.70 -1.57
CA SER A 42 -15.31 -17.71 -0.13
C SER A 42 -14.56 -18.83 0.59
N ALA A 43 -14.53 -20.02 -0.01
CA ALA A 43 -13.77 -21.14 0.53
C ALA A 43 -12.25 -20.88 0.53
N ALA A 44 -11.72 -20.23 -0.52
CA ALA A 44 -10.31 -19.86 -0.59
C ALA A 44 -9.92 -18.77 0.44
N LEU A 45 -10.87 -17.94 0.85
CA LEU A 45 -10.69 -16.92 1.89
C LEU A 45 -10.97 -17.44 3.30
N GLN A 46 -11.40 -18.70 3.44
CA GLN A 46 -11.61 -19.30 4.74
C GLN A 46 -10.27 -19.35 5.51
N ASP A 47 -10.31 -18.95 6.78
CA ASP A 47 -9.14 -18.89 7.68
C ASP A 47 -8.01 -17.93 7.26
N VAL A 48 -8.23 -17.08 6.24
CA VAL A 48 -7.29 -16.03 5.87
C VAL A 48 -7.31 -14.91 6.91
N ASN A 49 -6.13 -14.55 7.43
CA ASN A 49 -5.99 -13.47 8.43
C ASN A 49 -5.70 -12.08 7.83
N LEU A 50 -5.22 -12.04 6.57
CA LEU A 50 -4.87 -10.81 5.87
C LEU A 50 -4.92 -11.07 4.37
N LEU A 51 -5.58 -10.20 3.62
CA LEU A 51 -5.51 -10.17 2.16
C LEU A 51 -4.51 -9.11 1.71
N TYR A 52 -3.53 -9.49 0.89
CA TYR A 52 -2.60 -8.56 0.24
C TYR A 52 -3.00 -8.36 -1.22
N LEU A 53 -3.07 -7.10 -1.67
CA LEU A 53 -3.39 -6.73 -3.05
C LEU A 53 -2.30 -5.82 -3.63
N ASP A 54 -1.55 -6.36 -4.59
CA ASP A 54 -0.55 -5.63 -5.40
C ASP A 54 -1.17 -4.79 -6.54
N GLY A 55 -2.50 -4.93 -6.68
CA GLY A 55 -3.40 -4.38 -7.70
C GLY A 55 -2.90 -4.33 -9.14
N TYR A 56 -2.08 -5.30 -9.55
CA TYR A 56 -1.76 -5.52 -10.97
C TYR A 56 -3.00 -5.90 -11.78
N SER A 57 -3.85 -6.79 -11.25
CA SER A 57 -5.12 -7.18 -11.85
C SER A 57 -6.29 -6.49 -11.15
N HIS A 58 -6.65 -5.28 -11.61
CA HIS A 58 -7.60 -4.42 -10.89
C HIS A 58 -8.97 -5.06 -10.65
N GLU A 59 -9.64 -5.53 -11.71
CA GLU A 59 -11.01 -6.07 -11.59
C GLU A 59 -11.06 -7.30 -10.67
N MET A 60 -10.07 -8.20 -10.80
CA MET A 60 -9.97 -9.36 -9.94
C MET A 60 -9.65 -8.96 -8.49
N ALA A 61 -8.67 -8.08 -8.28
CA ALA A 61 -8.31 -7.58 -6.95
C ALA A 61 -9.50 -6.92 -6.24
N LEU A 62 -10.31 -6.14 -6.97
CA LEU A 62 -11.51 -5.52 -6.43
C LEU A 62 -12.59 -6.55 -6.09
N SER A 63 -12.77 -7.58 -6.93
CA SER A 63 -13.72 -8.67 -6.65
C SER A 63 -13.33 -9.45 -5.39
N VAL A 64 -12.06 -9.85 -5.28
CA VAL A 64 -11.51 -10.54 -4.11
C VAL A 64 -11.56 -9.66 -2.87
N GLY A 65 -11.19 -8.38 -2.99
CA GLY A 65 -11.23 -7.39 -1.92
C GLY A 65 -12.63 -7.20 -1.35
N LYS A 66 -13.66 -7.10 -2.22
CA LYS A 66 -15.06 -7.00 -1.77
C LYS A 66 -15.50 -8.24 -0.99
N GLN A 67 -15.11 -9.43 -1.42
CA GLN A 67 -15.46 -10.65 -0.70
C GLN A 67 -14.74 -10.74 0.65
N ALA A 68 -13.46 -10.39 0.70
CA ALA A 68 -12.70 -10.33 1.95
C ALA A 68 -13.29 -9.32 2.94
N ASP A 69 -13.74 -8.15 2.46
CA ASP A 69 -14.40 -7.13 3.27
C ASP A 69 -15.72 -7.62 3.88
N LEU A 70 -16.53 -8.36 3.11
CA LEU A 70 -17.73 -9.03 3.61
C LEU A 70 -17.40 -10.06 4.71
N MET A 71 -16.28 -10.76 4.57
CA MET A 71 -15.79 -11.75 5.53
C MET A 71 -14.99 -11.13 6.69
N LYS A 72 -14.88 -9.79 6.75
CA LYS A 72 -14.14 -9.05 7.80
C LYS A 72 -12.65 -9.40 7.86
N ILE A 73 -12.08 -9.79 6.74
CA ILE A 73 -10.64 -10.02 6.58
C ILE A 73 -9.97 -8.66 6.37
N PRO A 74 -8.96 -8.28 7.17
CA PRO A 74 -8.18 -7.08 6.93
C PRO A 74 -7.50 -7.09 5.55
N ILE A 75 -7.44 -5.93 4.90
CA ILE A 75 -6.90 -5.80 3.54
C ILE A 75 -5.70 -4.86 3.55
N LEU A 76 -4.55 -5.35 3.10
CA LEU A 76 -3.38 -4.54 2.79
C LEU A 76 -3.34 -4.26 1.30
N VAL A 77 -3.30 -2.98 0.94
CA VAL A 77 -3.15 -2.54 -0.44
C VAL A 77 -1.75 -1.97 -0.63
N ASP A 78 -1.03 -2.50 -1.61
CA ASP A 78 0.18 -1.89 -2.14
C ASP A 78 -0.24 -0.80 -3.16
N ALA A 79 -0.05 0.46 -2.79
CA ALA A 79 -0.49 1.62 -3.53
C ALA A 79 0.61 2.11 -4.46
N GLU A 80 0.57 1.63 -5.71
CA GLU A 80 1.51 2.01 -6.76
C GLU A 80 0.88 2.98 -7.78
N PRO A 81 1.66 3.94 -8.30
CA PRO A 81 1.16 5.03 -9.16
C PRO A 81 0.91 4.61 -10.62
N GLU A 82 1.18 3.37 -11.00
CA GLU A 82 1.03 2.87 -12.38
C GLU A 82 -0.44 2.62 -12.78
N ARG A 83 -1.37 2.87 -11.84
CA ARG A 83 -2.82 2.67 -12.01
C ARG A 83 -3.53 3.96 -12.33
N THR A 84 -4.72 3.85 -12.92
CA THR A 84 -5.60 5.02 -12.98
C THR A 84 -6.03 5.40 -11.55
N LYS A 85 -6.23 6.70 -11.32
CA LYS A 85 -6.62 7.22 -10.00
C LYS A 85 -7.88 6.51 -9.47
N THR A 86 -8.90 6.33 -10.32
CA THR A 86 -10.18 5.71 -9.95
C THR A 86 -10.06 4.23 -9.56
N GLU A 87 -9.22 3.46 -10.26
CA GLU A 87 -9.00 2.05 -9.93
C GLU A 87 -8.35 1.87 -8.56
N LEU A 88 -7.37 2.73 -8.24
CA LEU A 88 -6.71 2.66 -6.95
C LEU A 88 -7.61 3.16 -5.82
N GLU A 89 -8.41 4.21 -6.04
CA GLU A 89 -9.39 4.72 -5.05
C GLU A 89 -10.31 3.61 -4.54
N HIS A 90 -10.91 2.80 -5.42
CA HIS A 90 -11.79 1.72 -5.01
C HIS A 90 -11.11 0.63 -4.16
N LEU A 91 -9.81 0.39 -4.38
CA LEU A 91 -9.06 -0.56 -3.55
C LEU A 91 -8.69 0.06 -2.20
N LEU A 92 -8.30 1.34 -2.19
CA LEU A 92 -7.97 2.06 -0.96
C LEU A 92 -9.20 2.24 -0.06
N ASP A 93 -10.39 2.41 -0.62
CA ASP A 93 -11.67 2.41 0.12
C ASP A 93 -11.93 1.10 0.86
N LEU A 94 -11.33 -0.01 0.40
CA LEU A 94 -11.40 -1.32 1.05
C LEU A 94 -10.22 -1.59 2.00
N SER A 95 -9.21 -0.73 2.01
CA SER A 95 -7.98 -1.03 2.76
C SER A 95 -8.17 -0.88 4.27
N SER A 96 -7.59 -1.83 5.00
CA SER A 96 -7.27 -1.69 6.43
C SER A 96 -5.86 -1.16 6.63
N TYR A 97 -4.98 -1.42 5.67
CA TYR A 97 -3.57 -1.04 5.70
C TYR A 97 -3.13 -0.59 4.31
N ILE A 98 -2.39 0.52 4.24
CA ILE A 98 -1.89 1.07 2.98
C ILE A 98 -0.36 1.08 3.03
N VAL A 99 0.28 0.52 2.01
CA VAL A 99 1.74 0.61 1.83
C VAL A 99 2.02 1.29 0.50
N CYS A 100 3.00 2.19 0.45
CA CYS A 100 3.31 2.92 -0.77
C CYS A 100 4.79 3.30 -0.89
N SER A 101 5.20 3.74 -2.08
CA SER A 101 6.53 4.32 -2.29
C SER A 101 6.63 5.75 -1.76
N GLY A 102 7.82 6.23 -1.43
CA GLY A 102 8.02 7.54 -0.81
C GLY A 102 7.53 8.75 -1.62
N LYS A 103 7.39 8.59 -2.95
CA LYS A 103 6.84 9.65 -3.84
C LYS A 103 5.33 9.58 -3.99
N PHE A 104 4.69 8.48 -3.57
CA PHE A 104 3.26 8.28 -3.75
C PHE A 104 2.43 9.28 -2.93
N PRO A 105 2.66 9.48 -1.61
CA PRO A 105 1.79 10.35 -0.80
C PRO A 105 1.68 11.77 -1.35
N GLU A 106 2.80 12.37 -1.74
CA GLU A 106 2.84 13.74 -2.26
C GLU A 106 2.13 13.84 -3.62
N LYS A 107 2.31 12.85 -4.50
CA LYS A 107 1.61 12.81 -5.78
C LYS A 107 0.11 12.57 -5.63
N TRP A 108 -0.28 11.73 -4.67
CA TRP A 108 -1.66 11.36 -4.43
C TRP A 108 -2.47 12.53 -3.86
N THR A 109 -1.89 13.23 -2.90
CA THR A 109 -2.55 14.30 -2.13
C THR A 109 -2.24 15.70 -2.64
N SER A 110 -1.21 15.85 -3.49
CA SER A 110 -0.64 17.15 -3.89
C SER A 110 -0.02 17.96 -2.73
N ILE A 111 0.27 17.32 -1.59
CA ILE A 111 0.93 17.92 -0.42
C ILE A 111 2.43 17.60 -0.47
N SER A 112 3.29 18.62 -0.50
CA SER A 112 4.75 18.47 -0.64
C SER A 112 5.50 18.09 0.65
N CYS A 113 4.81 17.47 1.61
CA CYS A 113 5.34 17.08 2.91
C CYS A 113 4.85 15.67 3.23
N ILE A 114 5.75 14.68 3.23
CA ILE A 114 5.38 13.26 3.41
C ILE A 114 4.53 13.02 4.67
N PRO A 115 4.90 13.48 5.89
CA PRO A 115 4.05 13.28 7.06
C PRO A 115 2.63 13.83 6.89
N SER A 116 2.49 15.06 6.39
CA SER A 116 1.19 15.68 6.15
C SER A 116 0.40 14.99 5.03
N ALA A 117 1.07 14.52 3.99
CA ALA A 117 0.46 13.74 2.92
C ALA A 117 -0.03 12.37 3.40
N LEU A 118 0.70 11.72 4.30
CA LEU A 118 0.26 10.47 4.94
C LEU A 118 -0.97 10.70 5.84
N LEU A 119 -0.99 11.81 6.59
CA LEU A 119 -2.15 12.20 7.38
C LEU A 119 -3.38 12.41 6.51
N GLU A 120 -3.23 13.14 5.39
CA GLU A 120 -4.31 13.35 4.43
C GLU A 120 -4.82 12.03 3.83
N ILE A 121 -3.93 11.07 3.50
CA ILE A 121 -4.34 9.73 3.08
C ILE A 121 -5.19 9.05 4.15
N LEU A 122 -4.77 9.07 5.42
CA LEU A 122 -5.57 8.46 6.49
C LEU A 122 -6.92 9.16 6.65
N VAL A 123 -6.99 10.49 6.52
CA VAL A 123 -8.25 11.25 6.57
C VAL A 123 -9.19 10.84 5.44
N GLN A 124 -8.66 10.69 4.21
CA GLN A 124 -9.43 10.24 3.04
C GLN A 124 -9.92 8.80 3.17
N TYR A 125 -9.13 7.91 3.77
CA TYR A 125 -9.45 6.49 3.92
C TYR A 125 -9.63 6.13 5.41
N PRO A 126 -10.79 6.45 6.02
CA PRO A 126 -10.99 6.31 7.47
C PRO A 126 -10.94 4.87 7.98
N ARG A 127 -11.07 3.88 7.09
CA ARG A 127 -10.91 2.45 7.41
C ARG A 127 -9.45 2.04 7.61
N ALA A 128 -8.52 2.78 7.01
CA ALA A 128 -7.11 2.48 7.14
C ALA A 128 -6.65 2.76 8.58
N ARG A 129 -6.08 1.73 9.20
CA ARG A 129 -5.49 1.80 10.54
C ARG A 129 -4.10 2.38 10.50
N PHE A 130 -3.33 2.06 9.47
CA PHE A 130 -2.05 2.69 9.22
C PHE A 130 -1.76 2.84 7.73
N VAL A 131 -0.90 3.82 7.43
CA VAL A 131 -0.28 4.02 6.13
C VAL A 131 1.24 4.02 6.29
N ILE A 132 1.94 3.32 5.40
CA ILE A 132 3.40 3.24 5.37
C ILE A 132 3.91 3.81 4.04
N ALA A 133 4.90 4.70 4.12
CA ALA A 133 5.72 5.10 2.99
C ALA A 133 7.12 4.51 3.11
N THR A 134 7.53 3.72 2.12
CA THR A 134 8.91 3.24 1.98
C THR A 134 9.78 4.33 1.35
N LEU A 135 10.92 4.65 1.96
CA LEU A 135 11.79 5.77 1.58
C LEU A 135 13.13 5.30 0.96
N GLY A 136 13.16 4.06 0.47
CA GLY A 136 14.36 3.43 -0.08
C GLY A 136 15.43 3.23 0.99
N GLU A 137 16.64 3.74 0.73
CA GLU A 137 17.76 3.67 1.68
C GLU A 137 17.52 4.46 2.98
N ASN A 138 16.53 5.35 2.99
CA ASN A 138 16.17 6.15 4.17
C ASN A 138 15.15 5.45 5.09
N GLY A 139 14.89 4.15 4.88
CA GLY A 139 13.98 3.36 5.70
C GLY A 139 12.52 3.53 5.31
N CYS A 140 11.62 3.68 6.30
CA CYS A 140 10.19 3.89 6.07
C CYS A 140 9.59 4.81 7.13
N MET A 141 8.42 5.36 6.83
CA MET A 141 7.61 6.16 7.75
C MET A 141 6.22 5.54 7.82
N MET A 142 5.76 5.24 9.05
CA MET A 142 4.42 4.76 9.32
C MET A 142 3.65 5.85 10.07
N LEU A 143 2.41 6.09 9.64
CA LEU A 143 1.44 6.84 10.43
C LEU A 143 0.30 5.88 10.78
N GLU A 144 0.01 5.77 12.07
CA GLU A 144 -1.03 4.90 12.62
C GLU A 144 -2.14 5.76 13.24
N ARG A 145 -3.38 5.34 13.05
CA ARG A 145 -4.56 5.90 13.68
C ARG A 145 -4.74 5.25 15.04
N ILE A 146 -4.75 6.07 16.09
CA ILE A 146 -5.06 5.64 17.45
C ILE A 146 -6.57 5.76 17.66
N GLU A 147 -7.21 4.73 18.22
CA GLU A 147 -8.66 4.71 18.50
C GLU A 147 -9.03 5.38 19.83
N ASP A 148 -8.05 5.71 20.68
CA ASP A 148 -8.26 6.36 21.98
C ASP A 148 -8.40 7.89 21.87
N ASP A 149 -9.59 8.39 22.23
CA ASP A 149 -9.97 9.81 22.36
C ASP A 149 -9.35 10.46 23.61
N SER A 150 -8.06 10.22 23.87
CA SER A 150 -7.40 10.62 25.12
C SER A 150 -7.16 12.14 25.27
N GLY A 151 -7.85 12.98 24.49
CA GLY A 151 -7.78 14.43 24.61
C GLY A 151 -6.39 14.99 24.28
N ILE A 152 -5.66 14.33 23.39
CA ILE A 152 -4.33 14.76 22.95
C ILE A 152 -4.49 16.06 22.14
N ASP A 153 -3.79 17.11 22.55
CA ASP A 153 -3.74 18.38 21.82
C ASP A 153 -3.27 18.16 20.37
N ALA A 154 -3.87 18.88 19.43
CA ALA A 154 -3.44 18.83 18.03
C ALA A 154 -1.95 19.19 17.90
N VAL A 155 -1.13 18.23 17.49
CA VAL A 155 0.31 18.44 17.29
C VAL A 155 0.62 18.54 15.81
N ASP A 156 1.55 19.43 15.47
CA ASP A 156 2.10 19.53 14.12
C ASP A 156 2.87 18.25 13.77
N ILE A 157 2.33 17.50 12.81
CA ILE A 157 2.89 16.22 12.38
C ILE A 157 4.30 16.35 11.76
N GLY A 158 4.62 17.49 11.15
CA GLY A 158 5.94 17.78 10.63
C GLY A 158 6.98 17.87 11.75
N ASN A 159 6.65 18.60 12.81
CA ASN A 159 7.52 18.73 13.99
C ASN A 159 7.74 17.38 14.70
N VAL A 160 6.71 16.54 14.81
CA VAL A 160 6.84 15.18 15.38
C VAL A 160 7.76 14.34 14.51
N ALA A 161 7.56 14.34 13.19
CA ALA A 161 8.39 13.58 12.25
C ALA A 161 9.86 14.01 12.30
N GLU A 162 10.16 15.31 12.37
CA GLU A 162 11.53 15.82 12.51
C GLU A 162 12.16 15.42 13.86
N SER A 163 11.40 15.48 14.95
CA SER A 163 11.86 15.03 16.27
C SER A 163 12.20 13.53 16.29
N LEU A 164 11.40 12.70 15.62
CA LEU A 164 11.68 11.27 15.48
C LEU A 164 12.92 11.01 14.62
N ARG A 165 13.08 11.72 13.50
CA ARG A 165 14.26 11.61 12.65
C ARG A 165 15.56 11.88 13.41
N LEU A 166 15.57 12.86 14.32
CA LEU A 166 16.73 13.16 15.15
C LEU A 166 17.07 12.05 16.17
N LYS A 167 16.11 11.18 16.52
CA LYS A 167 16.30 10.04 17.43
C LYS A 167 16.76 8.77 16.72
N VAL A 168 16.69 8.73 15.39
CA VAL A 168 17.21 7.59 14.62
C VAL A 168 18.73 7.59 14.74
N HIS A 169 19.27 6.76 15.61
CA HIS A 169 20.71 6.54 15.73
C HIS A 169 21.23 5.85 14.46
N LYS A 170 22.30 6.40 13.86
CA LYS A 170 22.90 5.86 12.64
C LYS A 170 23.89 4.71 12.88
N ASP A 171 24.15 4.35 14.14
CA ASP A 171 25.34 3.59 14.53
C ASP A 171 25.10 2.09 14.80
N ASP A 172 23.92 1.57 14.44
CA ASP A 172 23.61 0.15 14.60
C ASP A 172 23.49 -0.56 13.25
N ASN A 173 24.18 -1.69 13.10
CA ASN A 173 24.01 -2.64 11.98
C ASN A 173 22.62 -3.32 11.96
N LEU A 174 21.69 -2.88 12.80
CA LEU A 174 20.38 -3.48 13.01
C LEU A 174 19.26 -2.48 12.66
N PRO A 175 18.13 -2.95 12.08
CA PRO A 175 16.96 -2.10 11.87
C PRO A 175 16.49 -1.50 13.19
N THR A 176 16.33 -0.18 13.22
CA THR A 176 15.84 0.55 14.40
C THR A 176 14.46 1.13 14.10
N CYS A 177 13.54 1.04 15.07
CA CYS A 177 12.23 1.68 15.03
C CYS A 177 12.15 2.75 16.13
N VAL A 178 11.71 3.95 15.79
CA VAL A 178 11.42 5.02 16.74
C VAL A 178 9.96 5.43 16.61
N SER A 179 9.23 5.36 17.73
CA SER A 179 7.81 5.70 17.78
C SER A 179 7.60 7.00 18.55
N SER A 180 6.56 7.74 18.14
CA SER A 180 6.05 8.86 18.93
C SER A 180 5.44 8.35 20.25
N LYS A 181 5.51 9.17 21.30
CA LYS A 181 4.71 8.96 22.53
C LYS A 181 3.41 9.77 22.52
N VAL A 182 3.26 10.59 21.49
CA VAL A 182 2.11 11.43 21.17
C VAL A 182 1.31 10.74 20.10
#